data_AF-A0A7J4TET5-F1
#
_entry.id   AF-A0A7J4TET5-F1
#
_cell.length_a   1.000
_cell.length_b   1.000
_cell.length_c   1.000
_cell.angle_alpha   90.00
_cell.angle_beta   90.00
_cell.angle_gamma   90.00
#
_symmetry.space_group_name_H-M   'P 1'
#
loop_
_entity.id
_entity.type
_entity.pdbx_description
1 polymer ?
#
loop_
_entity_poly.entity_id
_entity_poly.type
_entity_poly.pdbx_seq_one_letter_code
_entity_poly.pdbx_strand_id
1 'polypeptide(L)'
;MRFAHMADCHIGGWREQKLREVNSKAFEKAIAIILERNVDFVVIAGDLFNTSMPPIDGLKMVTSKLKVLKDRGISVYIIPGSHDYSPSGKTMLDVLEEAGLVANVYRTEESEGRLRLRFTTDQKTGVKLTGILGRRGQLEREQYELLDREHLEKERGHKIFLFHSAIEELRSASLSNIGGHALSLLPRGFDYYAGGHVHAIKTAIEEGYGPIAYPGPLFPNSFSEFEELGRGGMNIVSDWKVEQVPIVVHHHIGIRLDCSGMEPISVAAKLVRELDERDIADAIVTIRLSGSLFNGRPSDIDFKAVFSHAYSRGAYVAMRNASGLESKEFEEVAVAAEKVADIEEEIIHAHLGQIALEDVEQEKEKAMTLEMMRILSSEKREGETIPQFEQRIVSEVEGVLPRIKRENG
;
A
#
# COMPACT_ATOMS: atom_id res chain seq x y z
N MET A 1 -5.43 28.66 -17.73
CA MET A 1 -5.14 27.23 -17.97
C MET A 1 -5.56 26.43 -16.75
N ARG A 2 -6.15 25.25 -16.92
CA ARG A 2 -6.51 24.34 -15.83
C ARG A 2 -6.10 22.90 -16.13
N PHE A 3 -5.47 22.21 -15.19
CA PHE A 3 -5.17 20.78 -15.33
C PHE A 3 -5.45 20.02 -14.03
N ALA A 4 -5.62 18.71 -14.14
CA ALA A 4 -5.69 17.82 -12.98
C ALA A 4 -4.34 17.14 -12.75
N HIS A 5 -3.96 16.97 -11.49
CA HIS A 5 -2.78 16.23 -11.08
C HIS A 5 -3.19 15.13 -10.09
N MET A 6 -2.99 13.88 -10.50
CA MET A 6 -3.21 12.68 -9.71
C MET A 6 -1.90 11.89 -9.60
N ALA A 7 -1.77 11.06 -8.56
CA ALA A 7 -0.69 10.11 -8.40
C ALA A 7 -1.20 8.91 -7.57
N ASP A 8 -0.41 7.84 -7.48
CA ASP A 8 -0.60 6.79 -6.48
C ASP A 8 -2.03 6.20 -6.50
N CYS A 9 -2.55 5.95 -7.70
CA CYS A 9 -3.90 5.40 -7.88
C CYS A 9 -3.97 3.94 -7.44
N HIS A 10 -2.86 3.19 -7.62
CA HIS A 10 -2.68 1.81 -7.21
C HIS A 10 -3.85 0.90 -7.58
N ILE A 11 -4.36 1.03 -8.82
CA ILE A 11 -5.49 0.23 -9.26
C ILE A 11 -5.16 -1.27 -9.12
N GLY A 12 -5.98 -1.97 -8.35
CA GLY A 12 -5.80 -3.39 -8.01
C GLY A 12 -4.92 -3.67 -6.77
N GLY A 13 -4.58 -2.66 -5.97
CA GLY A 13 -3.71 -2.82 -4.79
C GLY A 13 -4.32 -3.60 -3.62
N TRP A 14 -5.65 -3.55 -3.45
CA TRP A 14 -6.33 -4.22 -2.35
C TRP A 14 -6.55 -5.72 -2.57
N ARG A 15 -6.32 -6.53 -1.54
CA ARG A 15 -6.67 -7.97 -1.52
C ARG A 15 -8.16 -8.23 -1.33
N GLU A 16 -8.86 -7.37 -0.59
CA GLU A 16 -10.30 -7.46 -0.40
C GLU A 16 -11.06 -6.92 -1.62
N GLN A 17 -12.04 -7.68 -2.12
CA GLN A 17 -12.79 -7.31 -3.31
C GLN A 17 -13.55 -5.99 -3.15
N LYS A 18 -14.25 -5.80 -2.02
CA LYS A 18 -15.00 -4.56 -1.75
C LYS A 18 -14.10 -3.32 -1.83
N LEU A 19 -12.90 -3.39 -1.27
CA LEU A 19 -11.95 -2.26 -1.31
C LEU A 19 -11.37 -2.04 -2.71
N ARG A 20 -11.14 -3.09 -3.51
CA ARG A 20 -10.78 -2.93 -4.93
C ARG A 20 -11.87 -2.22 -5.74
N GLU A 21 -13.13 -2.55 -5.49
CA GLU A 21 -14.26 -1.90 -6.14
C GLU A 21 -14.35 -0.42 -5.74
N VAL A 22 -14.10 -0.09 -4.47
CA VAL A 22 -14.05 1.30 -4.01
C VAL A 22 -12.87 2.06 -4.60
N ASN A 23 -11.69 1.45 -4.64
CA ASN A 23 -10.51 2.01 -5.31
C ASN A 23 -10.81 2.31 -6.79
N SER A 24 -11.52 1.40 -7.48
CA SER A 24 -11.94 1.63 -8.87
C SER A 24 -12.93 2.79 -8.96
N LYS A 25 -13.97 2.82 -8.12
CA LYS A 25 -14.96 3.92 -8.05
C LYS A 25 -14.32 5.27 -7.73
N ALA A 26 -13.25 5.29 -6.92
CA ALA A 26 -12.51 6.52 -6.61
C ALA A 26 -11.86 7.10 -7.88
N PHE A 27 -11.27 6.24 -8.71
CA PHE A 27 -10.77 6.65 -10.03
C PHE A 27 -11.89 7.15 -10.93
N GLU A 28 -13.02 6.43 -11.01
CA GLU A 28 -14.17 6.90 -11.81
C GLU A 28 -14.69 8.26 -11.34
N LYS A 29 -14.75 8.49 -10.03
CA LYS A 29 -15.16 9.75 -9.41
C LYS A 29 -14.18 10.87 -9.72
N ALA A 30 -12.87 10.61 -9.65
CA ALA A 30 -11.85 11.58 -10.04
C ALA A 30 -12.02 12.00 -11.50
N ILE A 31 -12.25 11.05 -12.41
CA ILE A 31 -12.49 11.31 -13.83
C ILE A 31 -13.79 12.11 -14.04
N ALA A 32 -14.85 11.81 -13.29
CA ALA A 32 -16.10 12.59 -13.34
C ALA A 32 -15.86 14.06 -12.94
N ILE A 33 -15.11 14.30 -11.86
CA ILE A 33 -14.75 15.66 -11.42
C ILE A 33 -13.87 16.35 -12.46
N ILE A 34 -12.88 15.66 -13.04
CA ILE A 34 -12.02 16.18 -14.12
C ILE A 34 -12.87 16.72 -15.28
N LEU A 35 -13.90 15.98 -15.69
CA LEU A 35 -14.83 16.38 -16.73
C LEU A 35 -15.70 17.57 -16.31
N GLU A 36 -16.26 17.54 -15.09
CA GLU A 36 -17.07 18.64 -14.54
C GLU A 36 -16.27 19.95 -14.45
N ARG A 37 -15.01 19.86 -14.05
CA ARG A 37 -14.10 21.00 -13.89
C ARG A 37 -13.54 21.51 -15.21
N ASN A 38 -13.86 20.88 -16.34
CA ASN A 38 -13.43 21.27 -17.69
C ASN A 38 -11.91 21.52 -17.76
N VAL A 39 -11.12 20.56 -17.29
CA VAL A 39 -9.65 20.70 -17.35
C VAL A 39 -9.15 20.59 -18.79
N ASP A 40 -8.01 21.22 -19.07
CA ASP A 40 -7.33 21.20 -20.37
C ASP A 40 -6.60 19.88 -20.61
N PHE A 41 -5.93 19.35 -19.58
CA PHE A 41 -5.24 18.06 -19.60
C PHE A 41 -5.14 17.46 -18.18
N VAL A 42 -4.68 16.21 -18.10
CA VAL A 42 -4.45 15.47 -16.87
C VAL A 42 -2.99 15.06 -16.77
N VAL A 43 -2.42 15.13 -15.56
CA VAL A 43 -1.11 14.64 -15.20
C VAL A 43 -1.26 13.49 -14.21
N ILE A 44 -0.59 12.37 -14.48
CA ILE A 44 -0.49 11.22 -13.58
C ILE A 44 0.99 11.04 -13.21
N ALA A 45 1.35 11.41 -11.98
CA ALA A 45 2.73 11.35 -11.50
C ALA A 45 3.09 9.96 -10.94
N GLY A 46 2.86 8.91 -11.74
CA GLY A 46 3.22 7.52 -11.42
C GLY A 46 2.22 6.74 -10.58
N ASP A 47 2.47 5.42 -10.48
CA ASP A 47 1.68 4.42 -9.78
C ASP A 47 0.18 4.47 -10.13
N LEU A 48 -0.12 4.50 -11.42
CA LEU A 48 -1.49 4.32 -11.93
C LEU A 48 -2.02 2.93 -11.55
N PHE A 49 -1.17 1.92 -11.71
CA PHE A 49 -1.47 0.54 -11.34
C PHE A 49 -0.57 0.08 -10.20
N ASN A 50 -1.08 -0.85 -9.37
CA ASN A 50 -0.29 -1.44 -8.29
C ASN A 50 0.81 -2.41 -8.79
N THR A 51 0.73 -2.86 -10.04
CA THR A 51 1.75 -3.70 -10.70
C THR A 51 1.86 -3.31 -12.17
N SER A 52 3.02 -3.58 -12.79
CA SER A 52 3.24 -3.37 -14.24
C SER A 52 2.31 -4.19 -15.13
N MET A 53 1.79 -5.31 -14.61
CA MET A 53 0.76 -6.14 -15.22
C MET A 53 -0.45 -6.22 -14.26
N PRO A 54 -1.38 -5.25 -14.31
CA PRO A 54 -2.54 -5.21 -13.43
C PRO A 54 -3.58 -6.29 -13.79
N PRO A 55 -4.49 -6.62 -12.86
CA PRO A 55 -5.65 -7.45 -13.15
C PRO A 55 -6.52 -6.86 -14.28
N ILE A 56 -7.09 -7.73 -15.12
CA ILE A 56 -7.84 -7.36 -16.32
C ILE A 56 -9.02 -6.44 -16.02
N ASP A 57 -9.74 -6.65 -14.92
CA ASP A 57 -10.89 -5.80 -14.55
C ASP A 57 -10.47 -4.34 -14.28
N GLY A 58 -9.37 -4.15 -13.54
CA GLY A 58 -8.81 -2.83 -13.26
C GLY A 58 -8.31 -2.15 -14.53
N LEU A 59 -7.60 -2.89 -15.38
CA LEU A 59 -7.15 -2.42 -16.69
C LEU A 59 -8.34 -1.97 -17.55
N LYS A 60 -9.37 -2.81 -17.70
CA LYS A 60 -10.58 -2.51 -18.48
C LYS A 60 -11.26 -1.23 -18.01
N MET A 61 -11.40 -1.06 -16.70
CA MET A 61 -11.99 0.14 -16.11
C MET A 61 -11.15 1.39 -16.45
N VAL A 62 -9.83 1.36 -16.19
CA VAL A 62 -8.93 2.48 -16.46
C VAL A 62 -8.92 2.83 -17.95
N THR A 63 -8.75 1.84 -18.83
CA THR A 63 -8.79 2.03 -20.29
C THR A 63 -10.09 2.68 -20.74
N SER A 64 -11.23 2.24 -20.19
CA SER A 64 -12.53 2.83 -20.52
C SER A 64 -12.61 4.30 -20.12
N LYS A 65 -12.11 4.70 -18.95
CA LYS A 65 -12.14 6.10 -18.51
C LYS A 65 -11.13 6.98 -19.23
N LEU A 66 -9.93 6.47 -19.51
CA LEU A 66 -8.96 7.18 -20.35
C LEU A 66 -9.50 7.41 -21.76
N LYS A 67 -10.24 6.43 -22.32
CA LYS A 67 -10.93 6.61 -23.59
C LYS A 67 -11.97 7.75 -23.52
N VAL A 68 -12.73 7.88 -22.44
CA VAL A 68 -13.66 9.00 -22.26
C VAL A 68 -12.93 10.34 -22.28
N LEU A 69 -11.78 10.47 -21.62
CA LEU A 69 -10.98 11.70 -21.66
C LEU A 69 -10.48 11.99 -23.08
N LYS A 70 -9.95 10.98 -23.78
CA LYS A 70 -9.51 11.09 -25.17
C LYS A 70 -10.63 11.54 -26.10
N ASP A 71 -11.81 10.92 -26.00
CA ASP A 71 -12.98 11.25 -26.83
C ASP A 71 -13.49 12.68 -26.55
N ARG A 72 -13.15 13.26 -25.39
CA ARG A 72 -13.41 14.66 -25.01
C ARG A 72 -12.26 15.62 -25.36
N GLY A 73 -11.19 15.13 -25.96
CA GLY A 73 -10.01 15.93 -26.33
C GLY A 73 -9.16 16.36 -25.12
N ILE A 74 -9.23 15.63 -24.01
CA ILE A 74 -8.42 15.88 -22.81
C ILE A 74 -7.22 14.92 -22.84
N SER A 75 -6.03 15.48 -23.06
CA SER A 75 -4.76 14.73 -23.05
C SER A 75 -4.41 14.24 -21.64
N VAL A 76 -3.79 13.06 -21.55
CA VAL A 76 -3.28 12.50 -20.29
C VAL A 76 -1.78 12.31 -20.41
N TYR A 77 -1.02 12.97 -19.56
CA TYR A 77 0.44 12.88 -19.46
C TYR A 77 0.83 12.07 -18.24
N ILE A 78 1.76 11.14 -18.40
CA ILE A 78 2.14 10.21 -17.33
C ILE A 78 3.65 10.02 -17.27
N ILE A 79 4.17 9.71 -16.09
CA ILE A 79 5.44 9.03 -15.90
C ILE A 79 5.19 7.68 -15.21
N PRO A 80 5.99 6.63 -15.46
CA PRO A 80 5.95 5.42 -14.66
C PRO A 80 6.32 5.71 -13.20
N GLY A 81 5.63 5.06 -12.26
CA GLY A 81 6.01 4.99 -10.87
C GLY A 81 6.69 3.67 -10.52
N SER A 82 6.98 3.49 -9.24
CA SER A 82 7.73 2.34 -8.74
C SER A 82 6.98 1.00 -8.88
N HIS A 83 5.65 1.01 -8.97
CA HIS A 83 4.80 -0.17 -9.06
C HIS A 83 4.48 -0.60 -10.49
N ASP A 84 4.26 0.35 -11.38
CA ASP A 84 3.93 0.10 -12.79
C ASP A 84 5.15 0.16 -13.73
N TYR A 85 6.34 0.40 -13.19
CA TYR A 85 7.63 0.15 -13.86
C TYR A 85 7.99 -1.33 -13.94
N SER A 86 8.67 -1.72 -15.03
CA SER A 86 9.20 -3.07 -15.25
C SER A 86 10.61 -3.01 -15.83
N PRO A 87 11.62 -3.67 -15.23
CA PRO A 87 12.98 -3.71 -15.78
C PRO A 87 13.06 -4.33 -17.18
N SER A 88 12.11 -5.20 -17.53
CA SER A 88 12.02 -5.80 -18.86
C SER A 88 11.49 -4.86 -19.93
N GLY A 89 11.05 -3.64 -19.55
CA GLY A 89 10.33 -2.72 -20.44
C GLY A 89 8.93 -3.21 -20.81
N LYS A 90 8.41 -4.27 -20.19
CA LYS A 90 7.06 -4.77 -20.42
C LYS A 90 6.14 -4.21 -19.34
N THR A 91 5.42 -3.15 -19.65
CA THR A 91 4.40 -2.56 -18.77
C THR A 91 3.12 -2.28 -19.54
N MET A 92 1.98 -2.32 -18.85
CA MET A 92 0.71 -1.89 -19.44
C MET A 92 0.66 -0.40 -19.74
N LEU A 93 1.56 0.42 -19.17
CA LEU A 93 1.66 1.83 -19.55
C LEU A 93 2.05 2.01 -21.01
N ASP A 94 2.96 1.19 -21.54
CA ASP A 94 3.39 1.27 -22.95
C ASP A 94 2.23 0.93 -23.88
N VAL A 95 1.42 -0.07 -23.52
CA VAL A 95 0.22 -0.43 -24.30
C VAL A 95 -0.80 0.70 -24.31
N LEU A 96 -0.98 1.40 -23.18
CA LEU A 96 -1.86 2.57 -23.12
C LEU A 96 -1.30 3.75 -23.94
N GLU A 97 0.02 3.93 -23.98
CA GLU A 97 0.67 4.95 -24.82
C GLU A 97 0.53 4.64 -26.31
N GLU A 98 0.80 3.40 -26.73
CA GLU A 98 0.62 2.94 -28.13
C GLU A 98 -0.85 3.02 -28.58
N ALA A 99 -1.81 2.80 -27.67
CA ALA A 99 -3.23 3.05 -27.93
C ALA A 99 -3.59 4.55 -28.00
N GLY A 100 -2.64 5.43 -27.71
CA GLY A 100 -2.79 6.89 -27.64
C GLY A 100 -3.77 7.33 -26.56
N LEU A 101 -3.86 6.60 -25.45
CA LEU A 101 -4.71 6.94 -24.29
C LEU A 101 -3.95 7.77 -23.25
N VAL A 102 -2.63 7.64 -23.21
CA VAL A 102 -1.71 8.44 -22.40
C VAL A 102 -0.50 8.82 -23.26
N ALA A 103 0.27 9.81 -22.82
CA ALA A 103 1.58 10.14 -23.38
C ALA A 103 2.62 10.09 -22.25
N ASN A 104 3.61 9.21 -22.38
CA ASN A 104 4.69 9.12 -21.41
C ASN A 104 5.67 10.29 -21.63
N VAL A 105 5.85 11.11 -20.60
CA VAL A 105 6.70 12.30 -20.66
C VAL A 105 8.11 12.05 -20.11
N TYR A 106 8.38 10.84 -19.61
CA TYR A 106 9.75 10.37 -19.39
C TYR A 106 10.37 9.95 -20.74
N ARG A 107 11.02 10.90 -21.42
CA ARG A 107 11.66 10.67 -22.72
C ARG A 107 13.12 11.12 -22.65
N THR A 108 14.04 10.18 -22.76
CA THR A 108 15.46 10.42 -22.58
C THR A 108 16.22 10.51 -23.91
N GLU A 109 17.31 11.26 -23.91
CA GLU A 109 18.36 11.25 -24.92
C GLU A 109 19.69 11.05 -24.20
N GLU A 110 20.53 10.14 -24.70
CA GLU A 110 21.91 10.05 -24.24
C GLU A 110 22.73 11.18 -24.86
N SER A 111 23.32 12.01 -24.00
CA SER A 111 24.19 13.11 -24.43
C SER A 111 25.33 13.26 -23.43
N GLU A 112 26.56 12.96 -23.85
CA GLU A 112 27.80 13.28 -23.13
C GLU A 112 27.85 12.81 -21.65
N GLY A 113 27.28 11.63 -21.36
CA GLY A 113 27.27 11.07 -20.01
C GLY A 113 26.30 11.74 -19.04
N ARG A 114 25.46 12.68 -19.52
CA ARG A 114 24.34 13.25 -18.79
C ARG A 114 23.01 12.68 -19.28
N LEU A 115 22.03 12.66 -18.39
CA LEU A 115 20.65 12.33 -18.72
C LEU A 115 19.95 13.59 -19.25
N ARG A 116 19.64 13.61 -20.55
CA ARG A 116 18.89 14.70 -21.16
C ARG A 116 17.44 14.28 -21.35
N LEU A 117 16.49 15.08 -20.84
CA LEU A 117 15.07 14.82 -21.02
C LEU A 117 14.51 15.67 -22.16
N ARG A 118 13.64 15.07 -22.99
CA ARG A 118 12.87 15.79 -24.00
C ARG A 118 11.56 16.31 -23.40
N PHE A 119 11.10 17.44 -23.93
CA PHE A 119 9.78 17.97 -23.60
C PHE A 119 8.70 17.41 -24.51
N THR A 120 7.58 17.06 -23.92
CA THR A 120 6.30 16.84 -24.61
C THR A 120 5.47 18.11 -24.48
N THR A 121 4.98 18.67 -25.60
CA THR A 121 4.18 19.90 -25.57
C THR A 121 2.70 19.57 -25.71
N ASP A 122 1.90 20.04 -24.76
CA ASP A 122 0.44 20.01 -24.88
C ASP A 122 -0.03 20.93 -26.01
N GLN A 123 -0.77 20.36 -26.96
CA GLN A 123 -1.16 21.05 -28.18
C GLN A 123 -2.19 22.15 -27.94
N LYS A 124 -2.98 22.05 -26.86
CA LYS A 124 -4.06 23.00 -26.55
C LYS A 124 -3.52 24.22 -25.81
N THR A 125 -2.63 24.02 -24.86
CA THR A 125 -2.16 25.06 -23.93
C THR A 125 -0.74 25.55 -24.22
N GLY A 126 0.05 24.77 -24.98
CA GLY A 126 1.47 25.05 -25.24
C GLY A 126 2.38 24.75 -24.05
N VAL A 127 1.87 24.18 -22.96
CA VAL A 127 2.69 23.78 -21.81
C VAL A 127 3.60 22.63 -22.17
N LYS A 128 4.84 22.71 -21.68
CA LYS A 128 5.87 21.69 -21.89
C LYS A 128 5.99 20.82 -20.64
N LEU A 129 5.87 19.51 -20.83
CA LEU A 129 5.93 18.51 -19.78
C LEU A 129 7.14 17.61 -19.98
N THR A 130 7.84 17.31 -18.89
CA THR A 130 8.91 16.32 -18.84
C THR A 130 9.02 15.82 -17.41
N GLY A 131 9.79 14.77 -17.16
CA GLY A 131 9.92 14.25 -15.81
C GLY A 131 10.84 13.05 -15.70
N ILE A 132 10.98 12.54 -14.47
CA ILE A 132 11.72 11.32 -14.15
C ILE A 132 10.78 10.29 -13.53
N LEU A 133 10.88 9.05 -14.01
CA LEU A 133 10.11 7.91 -13.51
C LEU A 133 10.52 7.53 -12.07
N GLY A 134 9.68 6.76 -11.39
CA GLY A 134 10.00 6.16 -10.09
C GLY A 134 10.44 4.70 -10.22
N ARG A 135 11.39 4.25 -9.39
CA ARG A 135 11.81 2.84 -9.32
C ARG A 135 11.78 2.35 -7.87
N ARG A 136 11.52 1.05 -7.70
CA ARG A 136 11.58 0.43 -6.37
C ARG A 136 12.98 0.57 -5.79
N GLY A 137 13.06 0.86 -4.49
CA GLY A 137 14.34 0.99 -3.79
C GLY A 137 15.17 2.21 -4.22
N GLN A 138 14.53 3.23 -4.81
CA GLN A 138 15.19 4.48 -5.22
C GLN A 138 16.27 4.33 -6.29
N LEU A 139 16.15 3.32 -7.14
CA LEU A 139 17.12 3.07 -8.22
C LEU A 139 17.10 4.16 -9.30
N GLU A 140 16.18 5.12 -9.22
CA GLU A 140 16.14 6.34 -10.03
C GLU A 140 17.03 7.47 -9.49
N ARG A 141 17.56 7.38 -8.27
CA ARG A 141 18.34 8.47 -7.65
C ARG A 141 19.50 8.95 -8.52
N GLU A 142 20.27 8.02 -9.09
CA GLU A 142 21.39 8.34 -9.99
C GLU A 142 20.94 9.14 -11.22
N GLN A 143 19.69 8.97 -11.67
CA GLN A 143 19.14 9.71 -12.81
C GLN A 143 18.96 11.19 -12.50
N TYR A 144 18.59 11.52 -11.25
CA TYR A 144 18.52 12.91 -10.80
C TYR A 144 19.90 13.55 -10.69
N GLU A 145 20.91 12.78 -10.27
CA GLU A 145 22.30 13.25 -10.16
C GLU A 145 22.91 13.53 -11.53
N LEU A 146 22.61 12.69 -12.53
CA LEU A 146 23.08 12.81 -13.91
C LEU A 146 22.23 13.77 -14.78
N LEU A 147 21.14 14.32 -14.24
CA LEU A 147 20.21 15.15 -14.98
C LEU A 147 20.88 16.43 -15.52
N ASP A 148 20.76 16.67 -16.82
CA ASP A 148 21.20 17.91 -17.44
C ASP A 148 20.23 19.07 -17.13
N ARG A 149 20.26 19.53 -15.87
CA ARG A 149 19.37 20.57 -15.34
C ARG A 149 19.47 21.89 -16.12
N GLU A 150 20.66 22.27 -16.55
CA GLU A 150 20.88 23.52 -17.29
C GLU A 150 20.09 23.54 -18.61
N HIS A 151 20.01 22.41 -19.32
CA HIS A 151 19.20 22.28 -20.52
C HIS A 151 17.70 22.51 -20.23
N LEU A 152 17.20 21.94 -19.13
CA LEU A 152 15.80 22.04 -18.72
C LEU A 152 15.44 23.46 -18.21
N GLU A 153 16.36 24.08 -17.47
CA GLU A 153 16.21 25.41 -16.90
C GLU A 153 16.17 26.49 -17.99
N LYS A 154 17.02 26.36 -19.03
CA LYS A 154 17.05 27.29 -20.18
C LYS A 154 15.85 27.21 -21.11
N GLU A 155 15.07 26.13 -21.05
CA GLU A 155 13.88 25.97 -21.89
C GLU A 155 12.86 27.06 -21.60
N ARG A 156 12.31 27.68 -22.66
CA ARG A 156 11.39 28.82 -22.58
C ARG A 156 9.93 28.38 -22.57
N GLY A 157 9.07 29.23 -22.03
CA GLY A 157 7.63 28.99 -21.93
C GLY A 157 7.26 28.31 -20.62
N HIS A 158 5.98 27.93 -20.50
CA HIS A 158 5.48 27.30 -19.29
C HIS A 158 5.84 25.81 -19.24
N LYS A 159 6.34 25.36 -18.09
CA LYS A 159 6.92 24.03 -17.90
C LYS A 159 6.38 23.33 -16.66
N ILE A 160 6.10 22.04 -16.78
CA ILE A 160 5.74 21.15 -15.67
C ILE A 160 6.78 20.03 -15.58
N PHE A 161 7.32 19.82 -14.38
CA PHE A 161 8.24 18.71 -14.08
C PHE A 161 7.48 17.63 -13.31
N LEU A 162 7.41 16.42 -13.85
CA LEU A 162 6.80 15.26 -13.20
C LEU A 162 7.90 14.45 -12.50
N PHE A 163 7.61 13.96 -11.31
CA PHE A 163 8.53 13.11 -10.58
C PHE A 163 7.78 12.13 -9.66
N HIS A 164 8.35 10.95 -9.44
CA HIS A 164 7.77 9.94 -8.56
C HIS A 164 8.83 9.48 -7.55
N SER A 165 9.11 10.36 -6.59
CA SER A 165 10.12 10.18 -5.55
C SER A 165 9.81 11.07 -4.34
N ALA A 166 10.40 10.75 -3.19
CA ALA A 166 10.33 11.59 -2.01
C ALA A 166 11.39 12.71 -2.07
N ILE A 167 10.99 13.94 -1.72
CA ILE A 167 11.90 15.06 -1.50
C ILE A 167 12.25 15.15 -0.01
N GLU A 168 13.53 15.02 0.33
CA GLU A 168 14.00 14.92 1.73
C GLU A 168 13.54 16.09 2.61
N GLU A 169 13.65 17.31 2.08
CA GLU A 169 13.26 18.56 2.75
C GLU A 169 11.75 18.67 2.99
N LEU A 170 10.95 17.89 2.25
CA LEU A 170 9.49 17.90 2.34
C LEU A 170 8.92 16.73 3.13
N ARG A 171 9.74 15.87 3.74
CA ARG A 171 9.25 14.71 4.51
C ARG A 171 8.65 15.14 5.84
N SER A 172 7.55 14.48 6.22
CA SER A 172 7.04 14.53 7.60
C SER A 172 7.81 13.53 8.48
N ALA A 173 7.72 13.69 9.80
CA ALA A 173 8.32 12.75 10.75
C ALA A 173 7.85 11.29 10.55
N SER A 174 6.61 11.09 10.10
CA SER A 174 6.05 9.76 9.77
C SER A 174 6.66 9.12 8.53
N LEU A 175 7.29 9.90 7.65
CA LEU A 175 7.87 9.43 6.39
C LEU A 175 9.39 9.30 6.44
N SER A 176 10.01 9.30 7.63
CA SER A 176 11.47 9.28 7.87
C SER A 176 12.19 8.02 7.40
N ASN A 177 11.46 6.95 7.08
CA ASN A 177 12.00 5.71 6.51
C ASN A 177 11.91 5.61 4.97
N ILE A 178 11.10 6.45 4.31
CA ILE A 178 10.98 6.47 2.84
C ILE A 178 12.15 7.24 2.24
N GLY A 179 13.19 6.55 1.79
CA GLY A 179 14.32 7.21 1.14
C GLY A 179 13.86 8.23 0.08
N GLY A 180 14.57 9.37 0.01
CA GLY A 180 14.31 10.43 -0.96
C GLY A 180 15.57 10.92 -1.65
N HIS A 181 15.47 12.08 -2.27
CA HIS A 181 16.62 12.87 -2.70
C HIS A 181 16.40 14.34 -2.34
N ALA A 182 17.49 15.12 -2.35
CA ALA A 182 17.41 16.56 -2.10
C ALA A 182 16.60 17.27 -3.20
N LEU A 183 15.84 18.29 -2.82
CA LEU A 183 15.09 19.15 -3.73
C LEU A 183 16.01 19.78 -4.79
N SER A 184 17.24 20.10 -4.41
CA SER A 184 18.25 20.70 -5.29
C SER A 184 18.62 19.85 -6.52
N LEU A 185 18.25 18.57 -6.56
CA LEU A 185 18.43 17.73 -7.74
C LEU A 185 17.31 17.92 -8.78
N LEU A 186 16.20 18.56 -8.44
CA LEU A 186 15.19 18.98 -9.43
C LEU A 186 15.69 20.21 -10.20
N PRO A 187 15.39 20.33 -11.50
CA PRO A 187 15.70 21.54 -12.25
C PRO A 187 14.85 22.71 -11.75
N ARG A 188 15.42 23.91 -11.67
CA ARG A 188 14.72 25.12 -11.22
C ARG A 188 13.87 25.76 -12.32
N GLY A 189 13.03 26.73 -11.94
CA GLY A 189 12.32 27.58 -12.91
C GLY A 189 11.24 26.87 -13.73
N PHE A 190 10.70 25.76 -13.23
CA PHE A 190 9.43 25.22 -13.72
C PHE A 190 8.27 25.87 -12.96
N ASP A 191 7.13 26.01 -13.65
CA ASP A 191 5.94 26.65 -13.08
C ASP A 191 5.19 25.71 -12.12
N TYR A 192 5.39 24.39 -12.23
CA TYR A 192 4.79 23.38 -11.37
C TYR A 192 5.62 22.09 -11.30
N TYR A 193 5.68 21.48 -10.12
CA TYR A 193 6.32 20.19 -9.89
C TYR A 193 5.27 19.18 -9.40
N ALA A 194 4.95 18.23 -10.28
CA ALA A 194 3.94 17.21 -10.07
C ALA A 194 4.58 15.93 -9.49
N GLY A 195 4.51 15.79 -8.17
CA GLY A 195 5.06 14.66 -7.42
C GLY A 195 4.05 13.54 -7.14
N GLY A 196 4.51 12.29 -7.17
CA GLY A 196 3.85 11.10 -6.60
C GLY A 196 4.76 10.36 -5.62
N HIS A 197 4.49 9.08 -5.32
CA HIS A 197 5.27 8.20 -4.43
C HIS A 197 5.05 8.44 -2.93
N VAL A 198 5.09 9.70 -2.52
CA VAL A 198 4.77 10.07 -1.14
C VAL A 198 3.25 10.09 -1.01
N HIS A 199 2.69 9.07 -0.36
CA HIS A 199 1.26 8.96 -0.07
C HIS A 199 0.81 9.98 1.00
N ALA A 200 1.10 11.26 0.77
CA ALA A 200 0.71 12.38 1.60
C ALA A 200 0.16 13.49 0.71
N ILE A 201 -0.84 14.21 1.24
CA ILE A 201 -1.42 15.37 0.58
C ILE A 201 -0.63 16.59 1.04
N LYS A 202 0.24 17.12 0.18
CA LYS A 202 1.12 18.24 0.53
C LYS A 202 1.36 19.16 -0.66
N THR A 203 1.50 20.46 -0.40
CA THR A 203 2.03 21.42 -1.35
C THR A 203 3.04 22.31 -0.64
N ALA A 204 4.21 22.47 -1.25
CA ALA A 204 5.29 23.32 -0.75
C ALA A 204 5.63 24.40 -1.78
N ILE A 205 6.06 25.55 -1.28
CA ILE A 205 6.53 26.68 -2.09
C ILE A 205 7.96 26.95 -1.64
N GLU A 206 8.90 26.81 -2.57
CA GLU A 206 10.34 26.92 -2.30
C GLU A 206 10.98 27.90 -3.27
N GLU A 207 12.00 28.63 -2.84
CA GLU A 207 12.63 29.67 -3.66
C GLU A 207 13.27 29.08 -4.93
N GLY A 208 12.86 29.60 -6.09
CA GLY A 208 13.31 29.15 -7.41
C GLY A 208 12.54 27.96 -7.98
N TYR A 209 11.46 27.53 -7.32
CA TYR A 209 10.55 26.49 -7.77
C TYR A 209 9.12 27.02 -7.80
N GLY A 210 8.33 26.65 -8.82
CA GLY A 210 6.87 26.68 -8.73
C GLY A 210 6.35 25.69 -7.66
N PRO A 211 5.03 25.61 -7.45
CA PRO A 211 4.48 24.75 -6.41
C PRO A 211 4.89 23.29 -6.59
N ILE A 212 5.39 22.70 -5.51
CA ILE A 212 5.78 21.29 -5.43
C ILE A 212 4.67 20.56 -4.70
N ALA A 213 3.93 19.73 -5.42
CA ALA A 213 2.72 19.15 -4.90
C ALA A 213 2.77 17.63 -4.94
N TYR A 214 2.30 17.00 -3.86
CA TYR A 214 1.91 15.61 -3.78
C TYR A 214 0.40 15.56 -3.57
N PRO A 215 -0.38 15.00 -4.50
CA PRO A 215 -1.84 14.97 -4.41
C PRO A 215 -2.34 13.94 -3.39
N GLY A 216 -1.46 13.04 -2.94
CA GLY A 216 -1.81 11.81 -2.24
C GLY A 216 -2.45 10.78 -3.18
N PRO A 217 -2.77 9.59 -2.67
CA PRO A 217 -3.45 8.56 -3.44
C PRO A 217 -4.91 8.94 -3.71
N LEU A 218 -5.46 8.52 -4.85
CA LEU A 218 -6.90 8.67 -5.12
C LEU A 218 -7.79 7.88 -4.14
N PHE A 219 -7.24 6.84 -3.54
CA PHE A 219 -7.86 6.05 -2.50
C PHE A 219 -6.76 5.44 -1.62
N PRO A 220 -6.84 5.54 -0.27
CA PRO A 220 -5.86 4.92 0.61
C PRO A 220 -5.59 3.45 0.24
N ASN A 221 -4.33 3.11 0.03
CA ASN A 221 -3.90 1.79 -0.45
C ASN A 221 -3.46 0.85 0.69
N SER A 222 -3.51 1.32 1.94
CA SER A 222 -3.18 0.53 3.13
C SER A 222 -4.00 0.94 4.34
N PHE A 223 -4.00 0.09 5.37
CA PHE A 223 -4.65 0.40 6.66
C PHE A 223 -4.06 1.67 7.29
N SER A 224 -2.73 1.82 7.26
CA SER A 224 -2.04 2.98 7.81
C SER A 224 -2.40 4.27 7.06
N GLU A 225 -2.52 4.22 5.73
CA GLU A 225 -2.96 5.39 4.96
C GLU A 225 -4.40 5.80 5.26
N PHE A 226 -5.31 4.84 5.50
CA PHE A 226 -6.64 5.17 5.97
C PHE A 226 -6.60 5.93 7.29
N GLU A 227 -5.74 5.51 8.21
CA GLU A 227 -5.58 6.16 9.49
C GLU A 227 -4.91 7.53 9.43
N GLU A 228 -4.03 7.76 8.46
CA GLU A 228 -3.30 9.02 8.28
C GLU A 228 -4.10 10.04 7.46
N LEU A 229 -4.72 9.59 6.37
CA LEU A 229 -5.39 10.47 5.40
C LEU A 229 -6.91 10.48 5.55
N GLY A 230 -7.51 9.35 5.93
CA GLY A 230 -8.96 9.13 5.99
C GLY A 230 -9.70 9.16 4.64
N ARG A 231 -9.07 9.68 3.58
CA ARG A 231 -9.65 9.85 2.25
C ARG A 231 -8.57 9.94 1.20
N GLY A 232 -8.97 9.75 -0.06
CA GLY A 232 -8.11 10.03 -1.19
C GLY A 232 -8.18 11.50 -1.63
N GLY A 233 -7.39 11.85 -2.64
CA GLY A 233 -7.33 13.20 -3.14
C GLY A 233 -6.70 13.31 -4.53
N MET A 234 -6.96 14.44 -5.16
CA MET A 234 -6.22 14.90 -6.34
C MET A 234 -6.04 16.42 -6.25
N ASN A 235 -5.22 16.98 -7.12
CA ASN A 235 -5.09 18.43 -7.26
C ASN A 235 -5.76 18.89 -8.56
N ILE A 236 -6.52 19.99 -8.48
CA ILE A 236 -6.91 20.79 -9.64
C ILE A 236 -6.07 22.06 -9.62
N VAL A 237 -5.30 22.29 -10.67
CA VAL A 237 -4.40 23.43 -10.76
C VAL A 237 -4.97 24.41 -11.76
N SER A 238 -5.25 25.64 -11.33
CA SER A 238 -5.71 26.73 -12.21
C SER A 238 -4.73 27.89 -12.15
N ASP A 239 -4.09 28.21 -13.28
CA ASP A 239 -3.07 29.25 -13.39
C ASP A 239 -2.00 29.12 -12.29
N TRP A 240 -1.46 27.90 -12.16
CA TRP A 240 -0.43 27.50 -11.19
C TRP A 240 -0.85 27.54 -9.72
N LYS A 241 -2.11 27.84 -9.41
CA LYS A 241 -2.66 27.73 -8.05
C LYS A 241 -3.22 26.35 -7.82
N VAL A 242 -2.80 25.72 -6.72
CA VAL A 242 -3.17 24.35 -6.37
C VAL A 242 -4.43 24.36 -5.50
N GLU A 243 -5.48 23.68 -5.98
CA GLU A 243 -6.65 23.34 -5.18
C GLU A 243 -6.63 21.83 -4.93
N GLN A 244 -6.57 21.45 -3.66
CA GLN A 244 -6.76 20.06 -3.28
C GLN A 244 -8.25 19.72 -3.38
N VAL A 245 -8.56 18.65 -4.11
CA VAL A 245 -9.91 18.12 -4.23
C VAL A 245 -9.99 16.73 -3.59
N PRO A 246 -10.79 16.55 -2.52
CA PRO A 246 -10.91 15.27 -1.86
C PRO A 246 -11.72 14.27 -2.69
N ILE A 247 -11.25 13.02 -2.73
CA ILE A 247 -11.94 11.90 -3.38
C ILE A 247 -12.46 10.97 -2.29
N VAL A 248 -13.77 11.02 -2.05
CA VAL A 248 -14.46 10.23 -1.03
C VAL A 248 -15.56 9.42 -1.72
N VAL A 249 -15.44 8.09 -1.71
CA VAL A 249 -16.50 7.18 -2.18
C VAL A 249 -17.40 6.77 -1.01
N HIS A 250 -16.76 6.41 0.11
CA HIS A 250 -17.35 6.13 1.41
C HIS A 250 -16.58 6.95 2.45
N HIS A 251 -17.22 7.46 3.49
CA HIS A 251 -16.48 8.10 4.58
C HIS A 251 -15.71 7.09 5.41
N HIS A 252 -14.67 7.56 6.08
CA HIS A 252 -13.80 6.73 6.91
C HIS A 252 -14.05 6.99 8.39
N ILE A 253 -14.03 5.92 9.18
CA ILE A 253 -14.10 5.99 10.65
C ILE A 253 -12.98 5.15 11.24
N GLY A 254 -12.03 5.83 11.87
CA GLY A 254 -10.96 5.21 12.63
C GLY A 254 -11.35 5.02 14.10
N ILE A 255 -11.22 3.80 14.60
CA ILE A 255 -11.30 3.45 16.02
C ILE A 255 -9.90 3.01 16.46
N ARG A 256 -9.36 3.65 17.48
CA ARG A 256 -8.10 3.26 18.11
C ARG A 256 -8.38 2.91 19.57
N LEU A 257 -7.96 1.73 19.99
CA LEU A 257 -8.23 1.23 21.33
C LEU A 257 -6.98 0.63 21.97
N ASP A 258 -6.51 1.26 23.05
CA ASP A 258 -5.58 0.64 23.98
C ASP A 258 -6.33 -0.39 24.83
N CYS A 259 -5.88 -1.65 24.72
CA CYS A 259 -6.47 -2.81 25.34
C CYS A 259 -5.68 -3.26 26.58
N SER A 260 -4.76 -2.41 27.08
CA SER A 260 -3.91 -2.74 28.22
C SER A 260 -4.73 -3.10 29.46
N GLY A 261 -4.52 -4.31 30.00
CA GLY A 261 -5.24 -4.82 31.17
C GLY A 261 -6.70 -5.19 30.90
N MET A 262 -7.12 -5.30 29.64
CA MET A 262 -8.47 -5.76 29.27
C MET A 262 -8.45 -7.27 28.96
N GLU A 263 -9.55 -7.95 29.30
CA GLU A 263 -9.82 -9.31 28.80
C GLU A 263 -10.39 -9.24 27.36
N PRO A 264 -10.19 -10.28 26.53
CA PRO A 264 -10.67 -10.30 25.15
C PRO A 264 -12.16 -9.97 24.97
N ILE A 265 -13.02 -10.49 25.86
CA ILE A 265 -14.46 -10.23 25.84
C ILE A 265 -14.79 -8.76 26.11
N SER A 266 -14.03 -8.12 27.00
CA SER A 266 -14.18 -6.70 27.33
C SER A 266 -13.75 -5.82 26.16
N VAL A 267 -12.71 -6.23 25.42
CA VAL A 267 -12.28 -5.53 24.18
C VAL A 267 -13.40 -5.58 23.14
N ALA A 268 -13.97 -6.77 22.87
CA ALA A 268 -15.07 -6.91 21.91
C ALA A 268 -16.28 -6.05 22.31
N ALA A 269 -16.69 -6.09 23.57
CA ALA A 269 -17.80 -5.28 24.09
C ALA A 269 -17.54 -3.77 23.95
N LYS A 270 -16.31 -3.32 24.19
CA LYS A 270 -15.94 -1.91 24.03
C LYS A 270 -15.93 -1.48 22.56
N LEU A 271 -15.47 -2.33 21.65
CA LEU A 271 -15.54 -2.06 20.22
C LEU A 271 -16.99 -1.94 19.73
N VAL A 272 -17.90 -2.78 20.20
CA VAL A 272 -19.34 -2.65 19.88
C VAL A 272 -19.90 -1.31 20.34
N ARG A 273 -19.56 -0.86 21.56
CA ARG A 273 -19.97 0.47 22.06
C ARG A 273 -19.42 1.61 21.20
N GLU A 274 -18.13 1.56 20.85
CA GLU A 274 -17.51 2.56 19.96
C GLU A 274 -18.19 2.61 18.59
N LEU A 275 -18.61 1.46 18.06
CA LEU A 275 -19.39 1.39 16.81
C LEU A 275 -20.79 1.99 16.99
N ASP A 276 -21.43 1.80 18.14
CA ASP A 276 -22.78 2.29 18.41
C ASP A 276 -22.86 3.80 18.54
N GLU A 277 -21.82 4.42 19.12
CA GLU A 277 -21.69 5.86 19.37
C GLU A 277 -21.33 6.67 18.10
N ARG A 278 -21.05 5.99 16.97
CA ARG A 278 -20.59 6.61 15.73
C ARG A 278 -21.57 6.37 14.58
N ASP A 279 -21.62 7.32 13.63
CA ASP A 279 -22.39 7.15 12.40
C ASP A 279 -21.62 6.35 11.35
N ILE A 280 -21.71 5.02 11.47
CA ILE A 280 -20.98 4.07 10.63
C ILE A 280 -21.75 3.63 9.37
N ALA A 281 -22.92 4.20 9.10
CA ALA A 281 -23.68 3.86 7.90
C ALA A 281 -22.88 4.23 6.64
N ASP A 282 -22.72 3.30 5.69
CA ASP A 282 -21.91 3.46 4.46
C ASP A 282 -20.42 3.79 4.70
N ALA A 283 -19.88 3.54 5.90
CA ALA A 283 -18.51 3.85 6.25
C ALA A 283 -17.52 2.72 5.96
N ILE A 284 -16.25 3.09 5.70
CA ILE A 284 -15.10 2.20 5.86
C ILE A 284 -14.58 2.37 7.29
N VAL A 285 -14.69 1.31 8.09
CA VAL A 285 -14.29 1.32 9.50
C VAL A 285 -12.93 0.64 9.66
N THR A 286 -11.96 1.34 10.26
CA THR A 286 -10.65 0.77 10.61
C THR A 286 -10.48 0.72 12.12
N ILE A 287 -10.21 -0.47 12.67
CA ILE A 287 -10.02 -0.71 14.10
C ILE A 287 -8.56 -1.03 14.38
N ARG A 288 -7.83 -0.13 15.06
CA ARG A 288 -6.47 -0.39 15.55
C ARG A 288 -6.50 -0.73 17.04
N LEU A 289 -5.95 -1.89 17.38
CA LEU A 289 -5.72 -2.29 18.76
C LEU A 289 -4.24 -2.20 19.11
N SER A 290 -3.97 -1.77 20.35
CA SER A 290 -2.62 -1.73 20.92
C SER A 290 -2.64 -2.11 22.40
N GLY A 291 -1.47 -2.34 22.99
CA GLY A 291 -1.31 -2.58 24.43
C GLY A 291 -1.14 -4.06 24.77
N SER A 292 -1.33 -4.42 26.04
CA SER A 292 -1.12 -5.80 26.52
C SER A 292 -2.36 -6.33 27.25
N LEU A 293 -2.98 -7.39 26.72
CA LEU A 293 -4.17 -8.01 27.30
C LEU A 293 -3.91 -8.52 28.72
N PHE A 294 -4.94 -8.50 29.57
CA PHE A 294 -4.85 -9.03 30.93
C PHE A 294 -4.60 -10.54 30.94
N ASN A 295 -5.31 -11.27 30.08
CA ASN A 295 -5.24 -12.71 29.86
C ASN A 295 -5.60 -13.05 28.41
N GLY A 296 -5.36 -14.29 27.98
CA GLY A 296 -5.66 -14.76 26.65
C GLY A 296 -4.86 -14.09 25.53
N ARG A 297 -5.24 -14.41 24.28
CA ARG A 297 -4.55 -13.97 23.06
C ARG A 297 -5.40 -13.01 22.24
N PRO A 298 -4.80 -12.17 21.39
CA PRO A 298 -5.53 -11.35 20.41
C PRO A 298 -6.51 -12.13 19.52
N SER A 299 -6.26 -13.42 19.28
CA SER A 299 -7.15 -14.32 18.53
C SER A 299 -8.47 -14.60 19.24
N ASP A 300 -8.51 -14.45 20.56
CA ASP A 300 -9.65 -14.82 21.40
C ASP A 300 -10.70 -13.70 21.47
N ILE A 301 -10.39 -12.52 20.92
CA ILE A 301 -11.35 -11.43 20.72
C ILE A 301 -12.31 -11.83 19.60
N ASP A 302 -13.62 -11.81 19.87
CA ASP A 302 -14.64 -12.14 18.87
C ASP A 302 -14.88 -11.01 17.86
N PHE A 303 -13.93 -10.83 16.95
CA PHE A 303 -14.06 -9.87 15.86
C PHE A 303 -15.14 -10.25 14.85
N LYS A 304 -15.56 -11.52 14.80
CA LYS A 304 -16.67 -11.93 13.93
C LYS A 304 -17.97 -11.29 14.41
N ALA A 305 -18.23 -11.29 15.71
CA ALA A 305 -19.36 -10.57 16.29
C ALA A 305 -19.24 -9.06 16.08
N VAL A 306 -18.07 -8.47 16.35
CA VAL A 306 -17.82 -7.02 16.15
C VAL A 306 -18.08 -6.60 14.70
N PHE A 307 -17.56 -7.34 13.72
CA PHE A 307 -17.79 -7.02 12.31
C PHE A 307 -19.24 -7.27 11.89
N SER A 308 -19.88 -8.34 12.39
CA SER A 308 -21.30 -8.59 12.12
C SER A 308 -22.18 -7.45 12.63
N HIS A 309 -21.84 -6.88 13.80
CA HIS A 309 -22.49 -5.70 14.35
C HIS A 309 -22.23 -4.44 13.50
N ALA A 310 -20.99 -4.21 13.07
CA ALA A 310 -20.68 -3.10 12.18
C ALA A 310 -21.49 -3.18 10.86
N TYR A 311 -21.59 -4.37 10.28
CA TYR A 311 -22.35 -4.59 9.04
C TYR A 311 -23.87 -4.47 9.25
N SER A 312 -24.42 -4.94 10.38
CA SER A 312 -25.85 -4.76 10.68
C SER A 312 -26.23 -3.29 10.87
N ARG A 313 -25.29 -2.46 11.29
CA ARG A 313 -25.38 -1.00 11.39
C ARG A 313 -25.09 -0.26 10.08
N GLY A 314 -24.80 -0.98 9.00
CA GLY A 314 -24.66 -0.42 7.66
C GLY A 314 -23.23 -0.05 7.26
N ALA A 315 -22.19 -0.44 8.01
CA ALA A 315 -20.81 -0.25 7.56
C ALA A 315 -20.58 -0.94 6.21
N TYR A 316 -19.86 -0.27 5.30
CA TYR A 316 -19.55 -0.82 3.99
C TYR A 316 -18.47 -1.92 4.08
N VAL A 317 -17.38 -1.61 4.78
CA VAL A 317 -16.24 -2.48 5.09
C VAL A 317 -15.78 -2.22 6.52
N ALA A 318 -15.45 -3.27 7.26
CA ALA A 318 -14.76 -3.18 8.55
C ALA A 318 -13.46 -3.98 8.51
N MET A 319 -12.36 -3.36 8.93
CA MET A 319 -11.04 -3.98 8.97
C MET A 319 -10.36 -3.74 10.32
N ARG A 320 -9.45 -4.64 10.70
CA ARG A 320 -8.68 -4.56 11.96
C ARG A 320 -7.18 -4.59 11.72
N ASN A 321 -6.46 -3.91 12.59
CA ASN A 321 -5.04 -4.10 12.83
C ASN A 321 -4.84 -4.34 14.33
N ALA A 322 -4.32 -5.53 14.69
CA ALA A 322 -4.04 -5.91 16.06
C ALA A 322 -2.56 -6.29 16.26
N SER A 323 -1.66 -5.86 15.36
CA SER A 323 -0.24 -6.22 15.44
C SER A 323 0.50 -5.52 16.59
N GLY A 324 -0.10 -4.47 17.16
CA GLY A 324 0.43 -3.80 18.36
C GLY A 324 -0.19 -4.32 19.67
N LEU A 325 -0.95 -5.41 19.63
CA LEU A 325 -1.60 -6.02 20.79
C LEU A 325 -0.83 -7.26 21.23
N GLU A 326 -0.39 -7.27 22.48
CA GLU A 326 0.40 -8.32 23.10
C GLU A 326 -0.43 -9.11 24.13
N SER A 327 0.01 -10.32 24.47
CA SER A 327 -0.58 -11.15 25.53
C SER A 327 0.44 -11.41 26.63
N LYS A 328 0.06 -11.23 27.90
CA LYS A 328 0.93 -11.52 29.05
C LYS A 328 1.18 -13.01 29.30
N GLU A 329 0.40 -13.90 28.68
CA GLU A 329 0.48 -15.36 28.89
C GLU A 329 1.68 -16.04 28.20
N PHE A 330 2.59 -15.28 27.57
CA PHE A 330 3.88 -15.79 27.11
C PHE A 330 4.95 -14.74 27.42
N GLU A 331 5.50 -14.76 28.64
CA GLU A 331 6.85 -14.23 28.82
C GLU A 331 7.78 -15.11 27.98
N GLU A 332 8.38 -14.54 26.94
CA GLU A 332 9.56 -15.15 26.31
C GLU A 332 10.60 -15.37 27.40
N VAL A 333 10.77 -16.62 27.82
CA VAL A 333 11.92 -17.00 28.65
C VAL A 333 13.14 -16.84 27.74
N ALA A 334 13.88 -15.75 27.92
CA ALA A 334 15.16 -15.54 27.26
C ALA A 334 16.15 -16.58 27.79
N VAL A 335 16.28 -17.70 27.08
CA VAL A 335 17.24 -18.74 27.39
C VAL A 335 18.61 -18.34 26.88
N ALA A 336 19.55 -18.08 27.80
CA ALA A 336 20.95 -17.88 27.47
C ALA A 336 21.65 -19.24 27.31
N ALA A 337 21.56 -19.84 26.12
CA ALA A 337 22.32 -21.04 25.78
C ALA A 337 23.14 -20.84 24.51
N GLU A 338 24.41 -21.26 24.55
CA GLU A 338 25.41 -20.98 23.51
C GLU A 338 25.27 -21.85 22.25
N LYS A 339 24.33 -22.82 22.22
CA LYS A 339 24.08 -23.71 21.07
C LYS A 339 22.59 -23.88 20.82
N VAL A 340 22.20 -23.90 19.54
CA VAL A 340 20.80 -23.99 19.08
C VAL A 340 20.08 -25.24 19.62
N ALA A 341 20.78 -26.38 19.73
CA ALA A 341 20.20 -27.62 20.26
C ALA A 341 19.85 -27.54 21.77
N ASP A 342 20.62 -26.77 22.54
CA ASP A 342 20.40 -26.59 23.99
C ASP A 342 19.21 -25.62 24.23
N ILE A 343 18.99 -24.67 23.32
CA ILE A 343 17.83 -23.75 23.34
C ILE A 343 16.53 -24.52 23.08
N GLU A 344 16.51 -25.41 22.08
CA GLU A 344 15.32 -26.18 21.72
C GLU A 344 14.86 -27.09 22.87
N GLU A 345 15.80 -27.79 23.52
CA GLU A 345 15.46 -28.70 24.62
C GLU A 345 14.97 -27.94 25.87
N GLU A 346 15.56 -26.77 26.18
CA GLU A 346 15.11 -25.93 27.29
C GLU A 346 13.77 -25.24 27.03
N ILE A 347 13.52 -24.77 25.80
CA ILE A 347 12.20 -24.22 25.41
C ILE A 347 11.13 -25.30 25.53
N ILE A 348 11.39 -26.51 25.03
CA ILE A 348 10.44 -27.62 25.13
C ILE A 348 10.17 -27.89 26.61
N HIS A 349 11.22 -28.02 27.44
CA HIS A 349 11.08 -28.28 28.87
C HIS A 349 10.31 -27.18 29.62
N ALA A 350 10.49 -25.90 29.26
CA ALA A 350 9.78 -24.78 29.87
C ALA A 350 8.28 -24.75 29.56
N HIS A 351 7.85 -25.41 28.48
CA HIS A 351 6.46 -25.42 28.01
C HIS A 351 5.75 -26.78 28.21
N LEU A 352 6.42 -27.79 28.79
CA LEU A 352 5.80 -29.09 29.11
C LEU A 352 4.62 -28.93 30.08
N GLY A 353 3.49 -29.55 29.77
CA GLY A 353 2.29 -29.53 30.60
C GLY A 353 1.45 -28.24 30.52
N GLN A 354 1.83 -27.27 29.69
CA GLN A 354 1.01 -26.08 29.43
C GLN A 354 -0.18 -26.39 28.49
N ILE A 355 -0.10 -27.47 27.72
CA ILE A 355 -1.19 -27.98 26.89
C ILE A 355 -1.77 -29.22 27.60
N ALA A 356 -3.02 -29.14 28.05
CA ALA A 356 -3.69 -30.27 28.68
C ALA A 356 -4.04 -31.34 27.64
N LEU A 357 -3.18 -32.36 27.50
CA LEU A 357 -3.45 -33.59 26.74
C LEU A 357 -3.88 -34.69 27.71
N GLU A 358 -5.10 -35.23 27.56
CA GLU A 358 -5.57 -36.36 28.37
C GLU A 358 -4.64 -37.58 28.19
N ASP A 359 -4.26 -38.20 29.31
CA ASP A 359 -3.43 -39.42 29.38
C ASP A 359 -2.01 -39.33 28.79
N VAL A 360 -1.41 -38.14 28.71
CA VAL A 360 -0.01 -37.95 28.29
C VAL A 360 0.83 -37.44 29.46
N GLU A 361 1.69 -38.30 30.00
CA GLU A 361 2.72 -37.89 30.98
C GLU A 361 3.74 -36.95 30.34
N GLN A 362 4.32 -36.03 31.11
CA GLN A 362 5.24 -34.98 30.64
C GLN A 362 6.46 -35.54 29.86
N GLU A 363 6.97 -36.71 30.25
CA GLU A 363 8.05 -37.42 29.52
C GLU A 363 7.61 -37.81 28.10
N LYS A 364 6.35 -38.22 27.95
CA LYS A 364 5.76 -38.62 26.67
C LYS A 364 5.41 -37.41 25.81
N GLU A 365 5.00 -36.30 26.42
CA GLU A 365 4.78 -35.01 25.75
C GLU A 365 6.10 -34.44 25.19
N LYS A 366 7.19 -34.52 25.95
CA LYS A 366 8.53 -34.12 25.49
C LYS A 366 8.98 -34.93 24.28
N ALA A 367 8.90 -36.26 24.37
CA ALA A 367 9.28 -37.16 23.28
C ALA A 367 8.43 -36.92 22.01
N MET A 368 7.13 -36.67 22.18
CA MET A 368 6.22 -36.38 21.09
C MET A 368 6.55 -35.05 20.40
N THR A 369 6.83 -34.00 21.18
CA THR A 369 7.17 -32.67 20.66
C THR A 369 8.45 -32.71 19.83
N LEU A 370 9.49 -33.38 20.34
CA LEU A 370 10.75 -33.57 19.62
C LEU A 370 10.55 -34.33 18.30
N GLU A 371 9.74 -35.38 18.31
CA GLU A 371 9.48 -36.18 17.11
C GLU A 371 8.64 -35.42 16.07
N MET A 372 7.67 -34.60 16.51
CA MET A 372 6.91 -33.71 15.62
C MET A 372 7.82 -32.66 14.96
N MET A 373 8.73 -32.03 15.72
CA MET A 373 9.68 -31.07 15.16
C MET A 373 10.58 -31.72 14.11
N ARG A 374 11.01 -32.97 14.34
CA ARG A 374 11.80 -33.75 13.38
C ARG A 374 11.02 -34.06 12.09
N ILE A 375 9.73 -34.40 12.20
CA ILE A 375 8.89 -34.67 11.03
C ILE A 375 8.62 -33.39 10.25
N LEU A 376 8.26 -32.30 10.92
CA LEU A 376 7.93 -31.03 10.28
C LEU A 376 9.16 -30.32 9.66
N SER A 377 10.36 -30.62 10.14
CA SER A 377 11.62 -30.17 9.53
C SER A 377 12.11 -31.07 8.40
N SER A 378 11.40 -32.16 8.09
CA SER A 378 11.80 -33.09 7.03
C SER A 378 11.65 -32.48 5.64
N GLU A 379 12.71 -32.55 4.84
CA GLU A 379 12.71 -32.06 3.47
C GLU A 379 12.06 -33.04 2.49
N LYS A 380 11.72 -32.52 1.32
CA LYS A 380 11.17 -33.27 0.20
C LYS A 380 12.24 -34.20 -0.39
N ARG A 381 11.90 -35.48 -0.59
CA ARG A 381 12.82 -36.48 -1.11
C ARG A 381 13.00 -36.35 -2.62
N GLU A 382 14.15 -36.80 -3.13
CA GLU A 382 14.43 -36.80 -4.56
C GLU A 382 13.45 -37.72 -5.31
N GLY A 383 12.77 -37.19 -6.33
CA GLY A 383 11.71 -37.90 -7.06
C GLY A 383 10.30 -37.86 -6.45
N GLU A 384 10.13 -37.26 -5.27
CA GLU A 384 8.83 -37.04 -4.64
C GLU A 384 8.08 -35.89 -5.35
N THR A 385 6.75 -35.97 -5.50
CA THR A 385 5.93 -34.82 -5.94
C THR A 385 5.45 -34.02 -4.73
N ILE A 386 5.04 -32.75 -4.92
CA ILE A 386 4.57 -31.90 -3.80
C ILE A 386 3.38 -32.56 -3.06
N PRO A 387 2.36 -33.13 -3.74
CA PRO A 387 1.26 -33.80 -3.03
C PRO A 387 1.69 -35.05 -2.26
N GLN A 388 2.68 -35.80 -2.76
CA GLN A 388 3.22 -36.97 -2.07
C GLN A 388 4.01 -36.59 -0.82
N PHE A 389 4.77 -35.49 -0.90
CA PHE A 389 5.47 -34.91 0.24
C PHE A 389 4.48 -34.49 1.34
N GLU A 390 3.45 -33.71 0.98
CA GLU A 390 2.41 -33.29 1.92
C GLU A 390 1.69 -34.49 2.56
N GLN A 391 1.29 -35.49 1.77
CA GLN A 391 0.68 -36.71 2.30
C GLN A 391 1.59 -37.48 3.25
N ARG A 392 2.89 -37.55 2.96
CA ARG A 392 3.86 -38.22 3.83
C ARG A 392 4.00 -37.50 5.16
N ILE A 393 4.20 -36.17 5.13
CA ILE A 393 4.33 -35.37 6.35
C ILE A 393 3.06 -35.50 7.22
N VAL A 394 1.88 -35.41 6.61
CA VAL A 394 0.60 -35.58 7.32
C VAL A 394 0.50 -36.99 7.94
N SER A 395 0.81 -38.05 7.19
CA SER A 395 0.75 -39.42 7.70
C SER A 395 1.76 -39.71 8.82
N GLU A 396 2.95 -39.10 8.77
CA GLU A 396 3.97 -39.24 9.81
C GLU A 396 3.55 -38.49 11.09
N VAL A 397 2.96 -37.29 10.96
CA VAL A 397 2.40 -36.53 12.09
C VAL A 397 1.22 -37.27 12.74
N GLU A 398 0.30 -37.83 11.94
CA GLU A 398 -0.84 -38.62 12.45
C GLU A 398 -0.39 -39.87 13.24
N GLY A 399 0.78 -40.43 12.93
CA GLY A 399 1.35 -41.57 13.66
C GLY A 399 1.93 -41.21 15.03
N VAL A 400 2.28 -39.93 15.24
CA VAL A 400 2.86 -39.41 16.48
C VAL A 400 1.80 -38.84 17.42
N LEU A 401 0.71 -38.29 16.88
CA LEU A 401 -0.41 -37.79 17.67
C LEU A 401 -1.13 -38.93 18.42
N PRO A 402 -1.47 -38.76 19.70
CA PRO A 402 -2.29 -39.74 20.41
C PRO A 402 -3.64 -39.87 19.69
N ARG A 403 -4.17 -41.10 19.60
CA ARG A 403 -5.56 -41.32 19.19
C ARG A 403 -6.46 -40.66 20.23
N ILE A 404 -6.83 -39.41 20.00
CA ILE A 404 -7.95 -38.77 20.70
C ILE A 404 -9.16 -39.65 20.42
N LYS A 405 -9.63 -40.41 21.42
CA LYS A 405 -10.94 -41.03 21.30
C LYS A 405 -11.93 -39.88 21.12
N ARG A 406 -12.57 -39.80 19.96
CA ARG A 406 -13.83 -39.08 19.86
C ARG A 406 -14.82 -39.83 20.75
N GLU A 407 -14.95 -39.40 21.99
CA GLU A 407 -16.15 -39.74 22.75
C GLU A 407 -17.31 -39.02 22.07
N ASN A 408 -18.11 -39.80 21.34
CA ASN A 408 -19.49 -39.45 21.10
C ASN A 408 -20.18 -39.39 22.47
N GLY A 409 -20.53 -38.18 22.89
CA GLY A 409 -21.39 -37.86 24.03
C GLY A 409 -22.02 -36.50 23.83
#